data_AF-A0A9N9KK56-F1
#
_entry.id   AF-A0A9N9KK56-F1
#
_cell.length_a   1.000
_cell.length_b   1.000
_cell.length_c   1.000
_cell.angle_alpha   90.00
_cell.angle_beta   90.00
_cell.angle_gamma   90.00
#
_symmetry.space_group_name_H-M   'P 1'
#
loop_
_entity.id
_entity.type
_entity.pdbx_description
1 polymer ?
#
loop_
_entity_poly.entity_id
_entity_poly.type
_entity_poly.pdbx_seq_one_letter_code
_entity_poly.pdbx_strand_id
1 'polypeptide(L)'
;STIKWEEDKHSFFYNIIKEGIYPKKLILSMTLAPASYPIPHNYIVQTTWGRGPNKHTVQCSINYIDDKPVYQVAFGNDFCNQVISYKSSSNAAALYHQ
;
A
#
# COMPACT_ATOMS: atom_id res chain seq x y z
N SER A 1 -6.67 8.57 -9.19
CA SER A 1 -7.94 7.82 -9.28
C SER A 1 -8.39 7.39 -7.89
N THR A 2 -9.69 7.45 -7.57
CA THR A 2 -10.21 7.05 -6.25
C THR A 2 -11.04 5.79 -6.36
N ILE A 3 -10.71 4.77 -5.57
CA ILE A 3 -11.42 3.50 -5.48
C ILE A 3 -12.07 3.44 -4.10
N LYS A 4 -13.35 3.07 -4.07
CA LYS A 4 -14.09 2.82 -2.83
C LYS A 4 -14.26 1.32 -2.68
N TRP A 5 -13.88 0.80 -1.52
CA TRP A 5 -14.14 -0.58 -1.13
C TRP A 5 -15.03 -0.57 0.11
N GLU A 6 -16.10 -1.36 0.07
CA GLU A 6 -17.08 -1.44 1.14
C GLU A 6 -17.24 -2.89 1.58
N GLU A 7 -17.14 -3.06 2.90
CA GLU A 7 -17.53 -4.25 3.63
C GLU A 7 -18.66 -3.84 4.60
N ASP A 8 -19.50 -4.76 5.05
CA ASP A 8 -20.75 -4.48 5.77
C ASP A 8 -20.66 -3.40 6.87
N LYS A 9 -19.50 -3.31 7.55
CA LYS A 9 -19.26 -2.36 8.65
C LYS A 9 -18.16 -1.34 8.37
N HIS A 10 -17.41 -1.48 7.28
CA HIS A 10 -16.20 -0.70 7.03
C HIS A 10 -16.15 -0.20 5.60
N SER A 11 -15.83 1.09 5.45
CA SER A 11 -15.58 1.70 4.14
C SER A 11 -14.13 2.15 4.08
N PHE A 12 -13.46 1.77 3.00
CA PHE A 12 -12.08 2.12 2.72
C PHE A 12 -12.03 2.91 1.42
N PHE A 13 -11.32 4.03 1.46
CA PHE A 13 -11.11 4.90 0.31
C PHE A 13 -9.63 4.85 -0.07
N TYR A 14 -9.36 4.43 -1.30
CA TYR A 14 -8.02 4.36 -1.86
C TYR A 14 -7.87 5.46 -2.89
N ASN A 15 -7.03 6.45 -2.62
CA ASN A 15 -6.65 7.48 -3.56
C ASN A 15 -5.29 7.12 -4.15
N ILE A 16 -5.27 6.70 -5.42
CA ILE A 16 -4.03 6.39 -6.14
C ILE A 16 -3.37 7.72 -6.50
N ILE A 17 -2.26 8.02 -5.80
CA ILE A 17 -1.42 9.20 -6.01
C ILE A 17 -0.48 8.98 -7.19
N LYS A 18 0.08 7.76 -7.29
CA LYS A 18 0.98 7.37 -8.38
C LYS A 18 0.78 5.89 -8.70
N GLU A 19 0.47 5.59 -9.95
CA GLU A 19 0.28 4.21 -10.44
C GLU A 19 1.59 3.42 -10.58
N GLY A 20 2.71 4.11 -10.68
CA GLY A 20 4.02 3.49 -10.85
C GLY A 20 4.23 2.91 -12.25
N ILE A 21 5.25 2.06 -12.39
CA ILE A 21 5.58 1.35 -13.63
C ILE A 21 5.84 -0.12 -13.32
N TYR A 22 5.44 -1.02 -14.21
CA TYR A 22 5.76 -2.43 -14.07
C TYR A 22 7.22 -2.69 -14.47
N PRO A 23 8.03 -3.31 -13.60
CA PRO A 23 9.39 -3.68 -13.95
C PRO A 23 9.48 -4.68 -15.11
N LYS A 24 10.70 -4.87 -15.62
CA LYS A 24 10.99 -5.90 -16.64
C LYS A 24 10.64 -7.28 -16.10
N LYS A 25 10.19 -8.18 -16.98
CA LYS A 25 9.75 -9.55 -16.65
C LYS A 25 10.73 -10.35 -15.78
N LEU A 26 12.04 -10.10 -15.91
CA LEU A 26 13.07 -10.79 -15.13
C LEU A 26 12.96 -10.55 -13.61
N ILE A 27 12.49 -9.37 -13.21
CA ILE A 27 12.41 -8.94 -11.81
C ILE A 27 10.97 -8.67 -11.35
N LEU A 28 9.99 -8.78 -12.25
CA LEU A 28 8.58 -8.53 -11.95
C LEU A 28 8.06 -9.51 -10.90
N SER A 29 7.69 -8.99 -9.74
CA SER A 29 7.00 -9.75 -8.69
C SER A 29 5.49 -9.72 -8.89
N MET A 30 4.81 -10.75 -8.39
CA MET A 30 3.37 -10.92 -8.49
C MET A 30 2.74 -11.06 -7.09
N THR A 31 1.47 -10.67 -6.95
CA THR A 31 0.69 -11.00 -5.74
C THR A 31 0.42 -12.50 -5.65
N LEU A 32 0.13 -12.97 -4.43
CA LEU A 32 -0.20 -14.37 -4.17
C LEU A 32 -1.52 -14.77 -4.84
N ALA A 33 -1.63 -16.05 -5.23
CA ALA A 33 -2.86 -16.66 -5.73
C ALA A 33 -4.02 -16.54 -4.70
N PRO A 34 -5.31 -16.57 -5.13
CA PRO A 34 -5.81 -16.97 -6.45
C PRO A 34 -5.69 -15.89 -7.53
N ALA A 35 -5.62 -14.63 -7.13
CA ALA A 35 -5.52 -13.50 -8.05
C ALA A 35 -4.07 -12.99 -8.08
N SER A 36 -3.35 -13.33 -9.15
CA SER A 36 -1.95 -12.97 -9.36
C SER A 36 -1.86 -11.71 -10.23
N TYR A 37 -1.50 -10.59 -9.62
CA TYR A 37 -1.35 -9.30 -10.27
C TYR A 37 0.11 -8.82 -10.24
N PRO A 38 0.60 -8.16 -11.31
CA PRO A 38 1.94 -7.60 -11.34
C PRO A 38 2.09 -6.50 -10.30
N ILE A 39 3.22 -6.48 -9.60
CA ILE A 39 3.51 -5.48 -8.58
C ILE A 39 4.28 -4.31 -9.21
N PRO A 40 3.74 -3.09 -9.19
CA PRO A 40 4.40 -1.90 -9.74
C PRO A 40 5.55 -1.38 -8.88
N HIS A 41 6.53 -0.74 -9.52
CA HIS A 41 7.55 0.10 -8.90
C HIS A 41 7.07 1.56 -8.83
N ASN A 42 7.44 2.29 -7.77
CA ASN A 42 7.01 3.67 -7.51
C ASN A 42 5.49 3.84 -7.42
N TYR A 43 4.79 2.83 -6.90
CA TYR A 43 3.37 2.94 -6.62
C TYR A 43 3.14 3.65 -5.30
N ILE A 44 2.19 4.59 -5.28
CA ILE A 44 1.83 5.36 -4.09
C ILE A 44 0.30 5.46 -4.03
N VAL A 45 -0.27 5.01 -2.91
CA VAL A 45 -1.69 5.09 -2.64
C VAL A 45 -1.90 5.64 -1.23
N GLN A 46 -2.89 6.50 -1.07
CA GLN A 46 -3.39 6.88 0.23
C GLN A 46 -4.64 6.08 0.53
N THR A 47 -4.66 5.43 1.69
CA THR A 47 -5.82 4.69 2.17
C THR A 47 -6.41 5.44 3.34
N THR A 48 -7.70 5.69 3.30
CA THR A 48 -8.46 6.36 4.36
C THR A 48 -9.64 5.50 4.80
N TRP A 49 -9.81 5.36 6.11
CA TRP A 49 -10.94 4.64 6.72
C TRP A 49 -11.40 5.33 8.01
N GLY A 50 -12.52 4.86 8.58
CA GLY A 50 -13.14 5.49 9.75
C GLY A 50 -14.02 6.69 9.38
N ARG A 51 -14.59 7.34 10.39
CA ARG A 51 -15.57 8.43 10.22
C ARG A 51 -15.33 9.57 11.21
N GLY A 52 -15.58 10.80 10.76
CA GLY A 52 -15.47 12.01 11.58
C GLY A 52 -14.09 12.14 12.25
N PRO A 53 -14.02 12.32 13.58
CA PRO A 53 -12.75 12.47 14.29
C PRO A 53 -11.88 11.19 14.30
N ASN A 54 -12.49 10.02 14.09
CA ASN A 54 -11.79 8.73 14.04
C ASN A 54 -11.38 8.35 12.61
N LYS A 55 -11.25 9.34 11.71
CA LYS A 55 -10.79 9.11 10.35
C LYS A 55 -9.28 8.94 10.38
N HIS A 56 -8.80 7.83 9.84
CA HIS A 56 -7.39 7.52 9.72
C HIS A 56 -6.99 7.55 8.25
N THR A 57 -5.85 8.16 7.96
CA THR A 57 -5.26 8.17 6.63
C THR A 57 -3.80 7.73 6.75
N VAL A 58 -3.41 6.78 5.90
CA VAL A 58 -2.02 6.36 5.74
C VAL A 58 -1.63 6.44 4.28
N GLN A 59 -0.34 6.62 4.02
CA GLN A 59 0.22 6.53 2.68
C GLN A 59 1.01 5.25 2.55
N CYS A 60 0.60 4.38 1.63
CA CYS A 60 1.32 3.17 1.30
C CYS A 60 2.13 3.38 0.02
N SER A 61 3.34 2.82 -0.03
CA SER A 61 4.13 2.82 -1.25
C SER A 61 4.80 1.48 -1.49
N ILE A 62 5.02 1.18 -2.77
CA ILE A 62 5.78 0.02 -3.23
C ILE A 62 6.91 0.51 -4.13
N ASN A 63 8.14 0.21 -3.72
CA ASN A 63 9.35 0.52 -4.46
C ASN A 63 10.15 -0.76 -4.68
N TYR A 64 10.76 -0.89 -5.85
CA TYR A 64 11.74 -1.96 -6.08
C TYR A 64 13.10 -1.46 -5.65
N ILE A 65 13.74 -2.18 -4.72
CA ILE A 65 15.10 -1.96 -4.22
C ILE A 65 15.81 -3.30 -4.38
N ASP A 66 16.97 -3.30 -5.02
CA ASP A 66 17.75 -4.52 -5.33
C ASP A 66 16.87 -5.61 -5.97
N ASP A 67 16.14 -5.21 -7.03
CA ASP A 67 15.24 -6.05 -7.83
C ASP A 67 14.06 -6.69 -7.07
N LYS A 68 13.79 -6.27 -5.83
CA LYS A 68 12.68 -6.80 -5.01
C LYS A 68 11.73 -5.70 -4.55
N PRO A 69 10.41 -5.96 -4.47
CA PRO A 69 9.47 -5.00 -3.94
C PRO A 69 9.65 -4.83 -2.43
N VAL A 70 9.70 -3.57 -2.01
CA VAL A 70 9.73 -3.11 -0.63
C VAL A 70 8.45 -2.33 -0.38
N TYR A 71 7.76 -2.71 0.70
CA TYR A 71 6.44 -2.22 1.07
C TYR A 71 6.58 -1.28 2.26
N GLN A 72 6.03 -0.08 2.13
CA GLN A 72 6.08 0.94 3.18
C GLN A 72 4.68 1.41 3.52
N VAL A 73 4.44 1.65 4.81
CA VAL A 73 3.27 2.37 5.33
C VAL A 73 3.78 3.58 6.09
N ALA A 74 3.41 4.77 5.63
CA ALA A 74 3.71 6.04 6.28
C ALA A 74 2.44 6.62 6.92
N PHE A 75 2.57 7.16 8.13
CA PHE A 75 1.45 7.54 9.00
C PHE A 75 1.84 8.64 9.99
N GLY A 76 0.85 9.14 10.74
CA GLY A 76 1.00 10.32 11.61
C GLY A 76 0.90 11.63 10.84
N ASN A 77 1.14 12.75 11.54
CA ASN A 77 1.07 14.08 10.92
C ASN A 77 2.10 14.19 9.79
N ASP A 78 1.63 14.63 8.63
CA ASP A 78 2.44 14.76 7.41
C ASP A 78 3.21 13.48 7.03
N PHE A 79 2.71 12.31 7.45
CA PHE A 79 3.33 11.00 7.22
C PHE A 79 4.76 10.90 7.78
N CYS A 80 5.05 11.56 8.90
CA CYS A 80 6.38 11.60 9.51
C CYS A 80 6.88 10.25 10.05
N ASN A 81 5.98 9.32 10.36
CA ASN A 81 6.33 7.97 10.80
C ASN A 81 6.23 7.00 9.65
N GLN A 82 7.06 5.95 9.67
CA GLN A 82 7.03 4.90 8.64
C GLN A 82 7.41 3.53 9.20
N VAL A 83 6.77 2.50 8.68
CA VAL A 83 7.21 1.11 8.80
C VAL A 83 7.50 0.55 7.42
N ILE A 84 8.49 -0.33 7.35
CA ILE A 84 8.99 -0.92 6.11
C ILE A 84 9.00 -2.44 6.25
N SER A 85 8.60 -3.12 5.19
CA SER A 85 8.61 -4.58 5.06
C SER A 85 9.24 -4.97 3.73
N TYR A 86 10.20 -5.88 3.81
CA TYR A 86 10.77 -6.56 2.65
C TYR A 86 10.05 -7.88 2.32
N LYS A 87 8.98 -8.20 3.07
CA LYS A 87 8.27 -9.48 2.98
C LYS A 87 6.98 -9.36 2.16
N SER A 88 6.09 -8.47 2.57
CA SER A 88 4.78 -8.25 1.94
C SER A 88 4.11 -6.97 2.45
N SER A 89 3.08 -6.53 1.73
CA SER A 89 2.19 -5.45 2.14
C SER A 89 1.46 -5.78 3.45
N SER A 90 0.96 -7.02 3.62
CA SER A 90 0.29 -7.44 4.86
C SER A 90 1.23 -7.42 6.06
N ASN A 91 2.51 -7.75 5.88
CA ASN A 91 3.48 -7.63 6.95
C ASN A 91 3.79 -6.16 7.30
N ALA A 92 3.85 -5.26 6.31
CA ALA A 92 3.99 -3.83 6.57
C ALA A 92 2.79 -3.28 7.38
N ALA A 93 1.57 -3.69 7.01
CA ALA A 93 0.36 -3.32 7.74
C ALA A 93 0.37 -3.87 9.17
N ALA A 94 0.81 -5.11 9.38
CA ALA A 94 0.95 -5.68 10.72
C ALA A 94 1.96 -4.91 11.58
N LEU A 95 3.09 -4.45 11.01
CA LEU A 95 4.06 -3.61 11.71
C LEU A 95 3.49 -2.23 12.07
N TYR A 96 2.62 -1.67 11.24
CA TYR A 96 1.92 -0.41 11.52
C TYR A 96 0.93 -0.54 12.68
N HIS A 97 0.30 -1.71 12.84
CA HIS A 97 -0.68 -1.96 13.89
C HIS A 97 -0.08 -2.31 15.27
N GLN A 98 1.25 -2.43 15.37
CA GLN A 98 1.96 -2.70 16.63
C GLN A 98 2.18 -1.42 17.43
#